data_AF-A0A813FGA2-F1
#
_entry.id   AF-A0A813FGA2-F1
#
_cell.length_a   1.000
_cell.length_b   1.000
_cell.length_c   1.000
_cell.angle_alpha   90.00
_cell.angle_beta   90.00
_cell.angle_gamma   90.00
#
_symmetry.space_group_name_H-M   'P 1'
#
loop_
_entity.id
_entity.type
_entity.pdbx_description
1 polymer ?
#
loop_
_entity_poly.entity_id
_entity_poly.type
_entity_poly.pdbx_seq_one_letter_code
_entity_poly.pdbx_strand_id
1 'polypeptide(L)'
;MGNMLVQRPDLFGAVVCAVPLLDMKRYSHLLIGASWMAEYGNSDTEDWQFLQQYSPYRNLDPNSSCPPFLMTASTKDDRVNPYHARCFVKRLQEMGKGENMFYFESIEGGHGGVADAKQSACVCVCV
;
A
#
# COMPACT_ATOMS: atom_id res chain seq x y z
N MET A 1 -4.11 3.95 4.84
CA MET A 1 -3.58 3.27 6.05
C MET A 1 -2.06 3.10 6.07
N GLY A 2 -1.39 2.88 4.93
CA GLY A 2 0.06 2.63 4.92
C GLY A 2 0.95 3.67 5.63
N ASN A 3 0.61 4.96 5.60
CA ASN A 3 1.38 5.96 6.34
C ASN A 3 1.33 5.75 7.87
N MET A 4 0.17 5.36 8.40
CA MET A 4 0.00 5.09 9.83
C MET A 4 0.76 3.84 10.28
N LEU A 5 0.79 2.80 9.42
CA LEU A 5 1.59 1.59 9.64
C LEU A 5 3.09 1.91 9.78
N VAL A 6 3.58 2.89 9.02
CA VAL A 6 5.00 3.24 8.99
C VAL A 6 5.36 4.24 10.10
N GLN A 7 4.56 5.29 10.29
CA GLN A 7 4.90 6.37 11.19
C GLN A 7 4.54 6.09 12.65
N ARG A 8 3.40 5.44 12.90
CA ARG A 8 2.87 5.20 14.24
C ARG A 8 2.38 3.76 14.44
N PRO A 9 3.23 2.75 14.18
CA PRO A 9 2.86 1.35 14.38
C PRO A 9 2.49 1.03 15.84
N ASP A 10 2.96 1.83 16.79
CA ASP A 10 2.68 1.73 18.22
C ASP A 10 1.20 1.99 18.58
N LEU A 11 0.44 2.65 17.71
CA LEU A 11 -0.95 3.03 17.99
C LEU A 11 -1.98 1.98 17.56
N PHE A 12 -1.58 0.94 16.84
CA PHE A 12 -2.51 0.01 16.19
C PHE A 12 -2.23 -1.43 16.58
N GLY A 13 -3.28 -2.15 16.99
CA GLY A 13 -3.21 -3.60 17.22
C GLY A 13 -3.19 -4.42 15.92
N ALA A 14 -3.79 -3.90 14.85
CA ALA A 14 -3.70 -4.44 13.49
C ALA A 14 -4.03 -3.36 12.45
N VAL A 15 -3.60 -3.56 11.19
CA VAL A 15 -3.88 -2.63 10.08
C VAL A 15 -4.39 -3.37 8.85
N VAL A 16 -5.51 -2.93 8.28
CA VAL A 16 -5.95 -3.36 6.94
C VAL A 16 -5.66 -2.24 5.94
N CYS A 17 -4.94 -2.54 4.86
CA CYS A 17 -4.56 -1.60 3.83
C CYS A 17 -4.95 -2.15 2.46
N ALA A 18 -6.09 -1.70 1.95
CA ALA A 18 -6.65 -2.17 0.67
C ALA A 18 -6.33 -1.20 -0.47
N VAL A 19 -6.05 -1.77 -1.67
CA VAL A 19 -5.78 -1.07 -2.94
C VAL A 19 -4.92 0.21 -2.78
N PRO A 20 -3.70 0.07 -2.22
CA PRO A 20 -3.05 1.18 -1.55
C PRO A 20 -2.18 2.04 -2.49
N LEU A 21 -2.12 3.34 -2.22
CA LEU A 21 -1.15 4.26 -2.81
C LEU A 21 0.01 4.48 -1.82
N LEU A 22 1.20 3.89 -2.09
CA LEU A 22 2.27 3.80 -1.07
C LEU A 22 3.63 4.35 -1.51
N ASP A 23 3.87 4.53 -2.81
CA ASP A 23 5.12 5.08 -3.33
C ASP A 23 4.83 6.45 -3.92
N MET A 24 4.95 7.48 -3.09
CA MET A 24 4.68 8.86 -3.50
C MET A 24 5.76 9.43 -4.42
N LYS A 25 6.88 8.72 -4.67
CA LYS A 25 7.83 9.15 -5.70
C LYS A 25 7.33 8.75 -7.08
N ARG A 26 6.84 7.51 -7.21
CA ARG A 26 6.46 6.93 -8.51
C ARG A 26 4.98 7.06 -8.85
N TYR A 27 4.12 7.44 -7.92
CA TYR A 27 2.67 7.38 -8.12
C TYR A 27 2.19 8.11 -9.39
N SER A 28 2.75 9.29 -9.70
CA SER A 28 2.38 10.12 -10.86
C SER A 28 2.74 9.46 -12.20
N HIS A 29 3.66 8.50 -12.20
CA HIS A 29 4.12 7.77 -13.39
C HIS A 29 3.36 6.46 -13.64
N LEU A 30 2.40 6.13 -12.76
CA LEU A 30 1.69 4.86 -12.79
C LEU A 30 0.21 5.08 -13.10
N LEU A 31 -0.25 4.51 -14.21
CA LEU A 31 -1.66 4.52 -14.65
C LEU A 31 -2.23 5.96 -14.61
N ILE A 32 -3.36 6.16 -13.93
CA ILE A 32 -4.01 7.46 -13.81
C ILE A 32 -3.43 8.33 -12.69
N GLY A 33 -2.32 7.93 -12.06
CA GLY A 33 -1.77 8.62 -10.89
C GLY A 33 -1.36 10.08 -11.14
N ALA A 34 -1.01 10.43 -12.38
CA ALA A 34 -0.79 11.81 -12.80
C ALA A 34 -2.00 12.72 -12.52
N SER A 35 -3.23 12.19 -12.58
CA SER A 35 -4.45 12.95 -12.32
C SER A 35 -4.60 13.40 -10.86
N TRP A 36 -3.84 12.81 -9.92
CA TRP A 36 -3.90 13.14 -8.49
C TRP A 36 -2.86 14.18 -8.06
N MET A 37 -2.08 14.73 -9.00
CA MET A 37 -1.06 15.75 -8.69
C MET A 37 -1.67 17.04 -8.12
N ALA A 38 -2.92 17.37 -8.44
CA ALA A 38 -3.60 18.52 -7.83
C ALA A 38 -3.83 18.33 -6.32
N GLU A 39 -3.94 17.08 -5.86
CA GLU A 39 -4.16 16.74 -4.45
C GLU A 39 -2.84 16.50 -3.72
N TYR A 40 -1.95 15.68 -4.29
CA TYR A 40 -0.72 15.26 -3.62
C TYR A 40 0.50 16.11 -3.97
N GLY A 41 0.52 16.79 -5.10
CA GLY A 41 1.68 17.51 -5.63
C GLY A 41 2.52 16.69 -6.61
N ASN A 42 3.36 17.34 -7.40
CA ASN A 42 4.16 16.70 -8.43
C ASN A 42 5.50 16.19 -7.87
N SER A 43 5.65 14.86 -7.81
CA SER A 43 6.82 14.19 -7.23
C SER A 43 8.15 14.45 -7.96
N ASP A 44 8.14 15.04 -9.15
CA ASP A 44 9.35 15.42 -9.91
C ASP A 44 9.71 16.91 -9.79
N THR A 45 9.01 17.64 -8.92
CA THR A 45 9.24 19.06 -8.64
C THR A 45 9.68 19.27 -7.19
N GLU A 46 9.67 20.51 -6.72
CA GLU A 46 9.94 20.87 -5.32
C GLU A 46 8.96 20.26 -4.33
N ASP A 47 7.74 19.91 -4.76
CA ASP A 47 6.75 19.20 -3.93
C ASP A 47 7.30 17.89 -3.35
N TRP A 48 8.30 17.29 -4.00
CA TRP A 48 9.00 16.11 -3.48
C TRP A 48 9.56 16.32 -2.08
N GLN A 49 9.99 17.54 -1.74
CA GLN A 49 10.52 17.87 -0.42
C GLN A 49 9.52 17.58 0.70
N PHE A 50 8.23 17.75 0.42
CA PHE A 50 7.14 17.42 1.33
C PHE A 50 6.68 15.97 1.17
N LEU A 51 6.42 15.52 -0.07
CA LEU A 51 5.94 14.16 -0.36
C LEU A 51 6.81 13.06 0.26
N GLN A 52 8.13 13.25 0.24
CA GLN A 52 9.08 12.28 0.76
C GLN A 52 9.00 12.09 2.27
N GLN A 53 8.44 13.06 3.00
CA GLN A 53 8.33 13.02 4.46
C GLN A 53 7.28 12.02 4.93
N TYR A 54 6.28 11.73 4.08
CA TYR A 54 5.21 10.80 4.42
C TYR A 54 5.09 9.61 3.48
N SER A 55 5.89 9.52 2.41
CA SER A 55 5.87 8.40 1.46
C SER A 55 6.08 7.05 2.18
N PRO A 56 5.04 6.19 2.30
CA PRO A 56 5.14 4.99 3.13
C PRO A 56 6.25 4.05 2.68
N TYR A 57 6.39 3.82 1.37
CA TYR A 57 7.40 2.93 0.82
C TYR A 57 8.83 3.37 1.15
N ARG A 58 9.08 4.68 1.15
CA ARG A 58 10.39 5.26 1.46
C ARG A 58 10.72 5.17 2.94
N ASN A 59 9.73 5.43 3.79
CA ASN A 59 9.93 5.61 5.22
C ASN A 59 9.91 4.29 6.02
N LEU A 60 9.90 3.14 5.33
CA LEU A 60 10.03 1.84 5.98
C LEU A 60 11.35 1.74 6.76
N ASP A 61 11.24 1.65 8.08
CA ASP A 61 12.37 1.47 8.99
C ASP A 61 12.47 -0.01 9.42
N PRO A 62 13.61 -0.69 9.14
CA PRO A 62 13.86 -2.05 9.60
C PRO A 62 13.74 -2.21 11.13
N ASN A 63 14.06 -1.18 11.90
CA ASN A 63 14.09 -1.26 13.37
C ASN A 63 12.73 -0.97 14.02
N SER A 64 11.77 -0.42 13.27
CA SER A 64 10.44 -0.10 13.78
C SER A 64 9.60 -1.35 14.07
N SER A 65 8.62 -1.30 14.96
CA SER A 65 7.67 -2.39 15.12
C SER A 65 6.78 -2.53 13.88
N CYS A 66 6.20 -3.72 13.68
CA CYS A 66 5.24 -3.97 12.60
C CYS A 66 4.06 -4.73 13.18
N PRO A 67 2.93 -4.04 13.45
CA PRO A 67 1.73 -4.73 13.93
C PRO A 67 1.23 -5.68 12.83
N PRO A 68 0.46 -6.71 13.20
CA PRO A 68 -0.23 -7.55 12.22
C PRO A 68 -0.95 -6.70 11.17
N PHE A 69 -0.74 -7.02 9.89
CA PHE A 69 -1.41 -6.27 8.83
C PHE A 69 -1.84 -7.14 7.66
N LEU A 70 -2.97 -6.75 7.07
CA LEU A 70 -3.49 -7.30 5.84
C LEU A 70 -3.37 -6.26 4.73
N MET A 71 -2.63 -6.62 3.68
CA MET A 71 -2.50 -5.85 2.46
C MET A 71 -3.35 -6.49 1.37
N THR A 72 -4.22 -5.72 0.70
CA THR A 72 -4.99 -6.23 -0.45
C THR A 72 -4.76 -5.41 -1.72
N ALA A 73 -4.79 -6.07 -2.87
CA ALA A 73 -4.69 -5.45 -4.18
C ALA A 73 -5.49 -6.25 -5.24
N SER A 74 -5.64 -5.69 -6.43
CA SER A 74 -6.11 -6.42 -7.62
C SER A 74 -5.10 -6.25 -8.75
N THR A 75 -4.76 -7.34 -9.43
CA THR A 75 -3.89 -7.34 -10.61
C THR A 75 -4.48 -6.50 -11.74
N LYS A 76 -5.81 -6.39 -11.80
CA LYS A 76 -6.54 -5.64 -12.83
C LYS A 76 -6.96 -4.25 -12.36
N ASP A 77 -6.46 -3.78 -11.21
CA ASP A 77 -6.70 -2.39 -10.80
C ASP A 77 -6.05 -1.43 -11.80
N ASP A 78 -6.90 -0.76 -12.57
CA ASP A 78 -6.56 0.23 -13.58
C ASP A 78 -6.50 1.66 -13.01
N ARG A 79 -6.84 1.83 -11.74
CA ARG A 79 -6.78 3.10 -11.01
C ARG A 79 -5.49 3.18 -10.21
N VAL A 80 -5.32 2.33 -9.20
CA VAL A 80 -4.13 2.28 -8.36
C VAL A 80 -3.31 1.06 -8.73
N ASN A 81 -2.12 1.29 -9.32
CA ASN A 81 -1.31 0.20 -9.82
C ASN A 81 -0.91 -0.78 -8.66
N PRO A 82 -1.11 -2.10 -8.80
CA PRO A 82 -0.79 -3.09 -7.77
C PRO A 82 0.71 -3.12 -7.41
N TYR A 83 1.57 -2.49 -8.22
CA TYR A 83 2.95 -2.15 -7.89
C TYR A 83 3.13 -1.64 -6.46
N HIS A 84 2.26 -0.73 -6.00
CA HIS A 84 2.37 -0.15 -4.66
C HIS A 84 2.32 -1.19 -3.55
N ALA A 85 1.34 -2.11 -3.62
CA ALA A 85 1.21 -3.18 -2.64
C ALA A 85 2.37 -4.19 -2.77
N ARG A 86 2.66 -4.65 -3.99
CA ARG A 86 3.69 -5.66 -4.27
C ARG A 86 5.07 -5.23 -3.78
N CYS A 87 5.50 -4.01 -4.10
CA CYS A 87 6.82 -3.53 -3.70
C CYS A 87 6.91 -3.31 -2.19
N PHE A 88 5.86 -2.79 -1.57
CA PHE A 88 5.83 -2.59 -0.12
C PHE A 88 5.92 -3.91 0.65
N VAL A 89 5.12 -4.91 0.24
CA VAL A 89 5.13 -6.28 0.78
C VAL A 89 6.52 -6.91 0.61
N LYS A 90 7.09 -6.85 -0.59
CA LYS A 90 8.44 -7.39 -0.86
C LYS A 90 9.50 -6.75 0.03
N ARG A 91 9.45 -5.42 0.20
CA ARG A 91 10.40 -4.68 1.04
C ARG A 91 10.29 -5.08 2.52
N LEU A 92 9.08 -5.28 3.03
CA LEU A 92 8.86 -5.75 4.40
C LEU A 92 9.36 -7.18 4.60
N GLN A 93 9.16 -8.08 3.63
CA GLN A 93 9.73 -9.42 3.67
C GLN A 93 11.27 -9.39 3.72
N GLU A 94 11.90 -8.55 2.91
CA GLU A 94 13.36 -8.37 2.92
C GLU A 94 13.89 -7.80 4.24
N MET A 95 13.06 -7.05 4.98
CA MET A 95 13.38 -6.54 6.33
C MET A 95 13.12 -7.58 7.44
N GLY A 96 12.70 -8.80 7.11
CA GLY A 96 12.34 -9.83 8.09
C GLY A 96 10.99 -9.60 8.78
N LYS A 97 10.13 -8.73 8.23
CA LYS A 97 8.82 -8.39 8.79
C LYS A 97 7.65 -9.14 8.13
N GLY A 98 7.95 -10.28 7.51
CA GLY A 98 6.98 -11.06 6.75
C GLY A 98 6.05 -11.94 7.60
N GLU A 99 6.44 -12.26 8.84
CA GLU A 99 5.72 -13.26 9.66
C GLU A 99 4.32 -12.80 10.11
N ASN A 100 4.13 -11.50 10.33
CA ASN A 100 2.85 -10.90 10.76
C ASN A 100 2.12 -10.17 9.62
N MET A 101 2.40 -10.55 8.37
CA MET A 101 1.85 -9.92 7.19
C MET A 101 1.01 -10.91 6.39
N PHE A 102 -0.21 -10.49 6.06
CA PHE A 102 -1.02 -11.14 5.05
C PHE A 102 -1.06 -10.27 3.79
N TYR A 103 -0.86 -10.88 2.62
CA TYR A 103 -1.03 -10.23 1.33
C TYR A 103 -2.00 -11.03 0.48
N PHE A 104 -3.06 -10.38 0.02
CA PHE A 104 -4.04 -10.96 -0.89
C PHE A 104 -4.14 -10.12 -2.16
N GLU A 105 -3.89 -10.74 -3.31
CA GLU A 105 -4.07 -10.10 -4.61
C GLU A 105 -5.11 -10.87 -5.42
N SER A 106 -6.20 -10.21 -5.80
CA SER A 106 -7.15 -10.80 -6.75
C SER A 106 -6.60 -10.67 -8.17
N ILE A 107 -6.62 -11.76 -8.93
CA ILE A 107 -6.29 -11.74 -10.37
C ILE A 107 -7.49 -11.27 -11.23
N GLU A 108 -8.65 -11.11 -10.59
CA GLU A 108 -9.90 -10.60 -11.18
C GLU A 108 -10.31 -9.29 -10.48
N GLY A 109 -11.41 -8.70 -10.92
CA GLY A 109 -11.92 -7.45 -10.36
C GLY A 109 -11.20 -6.22 -10.92
N GLY A 110 -10.91 -5.26 -10.04
CA GLY A 110 -10.30 -3.97 -10.37
C GLY A 110 -10.13 -3.13 -9.10
N HIS A 111 -10.34 -1.82 -9.17
CA HIS A 111 -10.14 -0.94 -8.00
C HIS A 111 -11.04 -1.23 -6.79
N GLY A 112 -12.18 -1.91 -6.98
CA GLY A 112 -13.00 -2.43 -5.89
C GLY A 112 -12.35 -3.59 -5.12
N GLY A 113 -11.16 -4.04 -5.52
CA GLY A 113 -10.46 -5.18 -4.95
C GLY A 113 -10.96 -6.51 -5.51
N VAL A 114 -11.93 -7.11 -4.82
CA VAL A 114 -12.45 -8.45 -5.15
C VAL A 114 -13.53 -8.41 -6.23
N ALA A 115 -13.65 -9.51 -6.99
CA ALA A 115 -14.59 -9.62 -8.11
C ALA A 115 -15.96 -10.20 -7.71
N ASP A 116 -16.02 -11.02 -6.65
CA ASP A 116 -17.22 -11.72 -6.23
C ASP A 116 -17.30 -11.94 -4.71
N ALA A 117 -18.44 -12.48 -4.24
CA ALA A 117 -18.68 -12.75 -2.83
C ALA A 117 -17.75 -13.82 -2.24
N LYS A 118 -17.25 -14.77 -3.04
CA LYS A 118 -16.32 -15.81 -2.57
C LYS A 118 -14.96 -15.21 -2.25
N GLN A 119 -14.46 -14.35 -3.13
CA GLN A 119 -13.23 -13.60 -2.92
C GLN A 119 -13.37 -12.64 -1.74
N SER A 120 -14.51 -11.95 -1.61
CA SER A 120 -14.80 -11.12 -0.43
C SER A 120 -14.76 -11.93 0.86
N ALA A 121 -15.39 -13.10 0.89
CA ALA A 121 -15.35 -13.99 2.06
C ALA A 121 -13.92 -14.42 2.39
N CYS A 122 -13.10 -14.77 1.39
CA CYS A 122 -11.70 -15.14 1.60
C CYS A 122 -10.91 -14.02 2.29
N VAL A 123 -11.09 -12.76 1.86
CA VAL A 123 -10.44 -11.61 2.49
C VAL A 123 -10.93 -11.41 3.92
N CYS A 124 -12.24 -11.57 4.17
CA CYS A 124 -12.82 -11.43 5.51
C CYS A 124 -12.34 -12.47 6.53
N VAL A 125 -11.92 -13.67 6.11
CA VAL A 125 -11.37 -14.68 7.03
C VAL A 125 -9.92 -14.35 7.46
N CYS A 126 -9.26 -13.41 6.77
CA CYS A 126 -7.91 -12.95 7.12
C CYS A 126 -7.89 -11.83 8.18
N VAL A 127 -9.05 -11.35 8.65
CA VAL A 127 -9.20 -10.26 9.64
C VAL A 127 -9.86 -10.81 10.90
#